data_AF-A0A7V4PJQ4-F1
#
_entry.id   AF-A0A7V4PJQ4-F1
#
_cell.length_a   1.000
_cell.length_b   1.000
_cell.length_c   1.000
_cell.angle_alpha   90.00
_cell.angle_beta   90.00
_cell.angle_gamma   90.00
#
_symmetry.space_group_name_H-M   'P 1'
#
loop_
_entity.id
_entity.type
_entity.pdbx_description
1 polymer ?
#
loop_
_entity_poly.entity_id
_entity_poly.type
_entity_poly.pdbx_seq_one_letter_code
_entity_poly.pdbx_strand_id
1 'polypeptide(L)'
;MKLFSERITKARFVKRPNRFLVRCRVGRGIISAFLPNPGRLLELLLPERTIYLLKEVPSQERKYLYTAVAVEREGVPIMLHTHRTNEVAKYLLQNGMIPGLEKAKVLRSEVRIGPHRFDFLLQEKGEEVIMEVKSCTLFGEKVAMFPDAITERGRRHLFELARLSEQGIRTAVLFVVHWPYAEVFMPDYHTDLEFSKMFLEVREKVQFLAIGIHWTEALSLRQEVKILQIPFSYLEKEVEDRGSYLLVLHLPQGRRIRVGALGSPLFRKGYYIYVGSSMDHLSQRMERHRHLRKRHRWHIDELRAVAQFHSILPIRSSERLECHIAKAIGEISEWNIEGFGSTDCSCPTHLFGFSKDPLHLERFHKTLQYFRMDRYWKKT
;
A
#
# COMPACT_ATOMS: atom_id res chain seq x y z
N MET A 1 18.69 8.94 -16.07
CA MET A 1 18.73 7.54 -16.59
C MET A 1 17.46 7.24 -17.38
N LYS A 2 17.55 6.68 -18.60
CA LYS A 2 16.38 6.19 -19.36
C LYS A 2 16.31 4.67 -19.25
N LEU A 3 15.22 4.12 -18.71
CA LEU A 3 15.07 2.67 -18.50
C LEU A 3 14.55 1.92 -19.73
N PHE A 4 13.78 2.60 -20.58
CA PHE A 4 13.09 1.98 -21.69
C PHE A 4 13.53 2.61 -23.01
N SER A 5 14.06 1.81 -23.93
CA SER A 5 14.49 2.23 -25.26
C SER A 5 13.36 2.20 -26.31
N GLU A 6 12.22 1.59 -26.01
CA GLU A 6 11.16 1.22 -26.97
C GLU A 6 9.90 2.10 -26.91
N ARG A 7 8.96 1.85 -27.84
CA ARG A 7 7.66 2.54 -27.96
C ARG A 7 6.76 2.24 -26.76
N ILE A 8 6.77 3.11 -25.76
CA ILE A 8 5.77 3.14 -24.70
C ILE A 8 4.43 3.59 -25.27
N THR A 9 3.38 2.82 -24.98
CA THR A 9 1.99 3.13 -25.37
C THR A 9 1.20 3.54 -24.14
N LYS A 10 0.57 4.72 -24.15
CA LYS A 10 -0.41 5.12 -23.12
C LYS A 10 -1.73 4.38 -23.36
N ALA A 11 -2.33 3.87 -22.29
CA ALA A 11 -3.59 3.15 -22.29
C ALA A 11 -4.47 3.60 -21.13
N ARG A 12 -5.74 3.19 -21.10
CA ARG A 12 -6.65 3.41 -19.95
C ARG A 12 -6.80 2.12 -19.16
N PHE A 13 -6.50 2.14 -17.87
CA PHE A 13 -6.70 0.97 -17.01
C PHE A 13 -8.19 0.62 -16.91
N VAL A 14 -8.52 -0.67 -17.04
CA VAL A 14 -9.91 -1.16 -16.94
C VAL A 14 -10.09 -1.96 -15.65
N LYS A 15 -9.26 -3.00 -15.46
CA LYS A 15 -9.30 -3.85 -14.27
C LYS A 15 -8.01 -4.65 -14.12
N ARG A 16 -7.79 -5.18 -12.92
CA ARG A 16 -6.69 -6.09 -12.59
C ARG A 16 -7.25 -7.46 -12.19
N PRO A 17 -7.39 -8.42 -13.12
CA PRO A 17 -7.99 -9.71 -12.82
C PRO A 17 -7.22 -10.53 -11.78
N ASN A 18 -5.90 -10.36 -11.69
CA ASN A 18 -5.06 -10.99 -10.66
C ASN A 18 -3.78 -10.15 -10.44
N ARG A 19 -2.95 -10.56 -9.49
CA ARG A 19 -1.75 -9.81 -9.09
C ARG A 19 -0.74 -9.53 -10.23
N PHE A 20 -0.75 -10.29 -11.31
CA PHE A 20 0.22 -10.18 -12.41
C PHE A 20 -0.39 -9.79 -13.76
N LEU A 21 -1.68 -9.45 -13.80
CA LEU A 21 -2.38 -9.17 -15.05
C LEU A 21 -3.24 -7.92 -14.91
N VAL A 22 -3.09 -7.00 -15.86
CA VAL A 22 -4.00 -5.87 -16.03
C VAL A 22 -4.67 -5.93 -17.41
N ARG A 23 -5.89 -5.43 -17.47
CA ARG A 23 -6.60 -5.17 -18.74
C ARG A 23 -6.67 -3.67 -18.96
N CYS A 24 -6.31 -3.26 -20.17
CA CYS A 24 -6.19 -1.86 -20.54
C CYS A 24 -6.90 -1.60 -21.87
N ARG A 25 -7.56 -0.46 -22.00
CA ARG A 25 -8.14 0.01 -23.25
C ARG A 25 -7.09 0.78 -24.05
N VAL A 26 -6.86 0.35 -25.29
CA VAL A 26 -5.97 1.00 -26.27
C VAL A 26 -6.76 1.17 -27.57
N GLY A 27 -6.98 2.41 -28.00
CA GLY A 27 -7.92 2.70 -29.09
C GLY A 27 -9.32 2.17 -28.78
N ARG A 28 -9.89 1.37 -29.69
CA ARG A 28 -11.21 0.72 -29.52
C ARG A 28 -11.16 -0.65 -28.83
N GLY A 29 -9.96 -1.21 -28.60
CA GLY A 29 -9.78 -2.56 -28.09
C GLY A 29 -9.39 -2.63 -26.61
N ILE A 30 -9.56 -3.81 -26.01
CA ILE A 30 -9.02 -4.14 -24.68
C ILE A 30 -7.89 -5.15 -24.86
N ILE A 31 -6.72 -4.85 -24.30
CA ILE A 31 -5.56 -5.75 -24.31
C ILE A 31 -5.21 -6.21 -22.88
N SER A 32 -4.46 -7.31 -22.81
CA SER A 32 -3.89 -7.83 -21.58
C SER A 32 -2.41 -7.46 -21.49
N ALA A 33 -1.96 -6.99 -20.33
CA ALA A 33 -0.55 -6.71 -20.06
C ALA A 33 -0.10 -7.37 -18.75
N PHE A 34 1.13 -7.88 -18.74
CA PHE A 34 1.78 -8.37 -17.54
C PHE A 34 2.03 -7.20 -16.57
N LEU A 35 1.79 -7.43 -15.28
CA LEU A 35 2.09 -6.47 -14.23
C LEU A 35 3.23 -6.99 -13.34
N PRO A 36 4.46 -6.48 -13.51
CA PRO A 36 5.63 -6.84 -12.71
C PRO A 36 5.63 -6.15 -11.34
N ASN A 37 4.49 -6.21 -10.64
CA ASN A 37 4.31 -5.65 -9.30
C ASN A 37 3.32 -6.52 -8.50
N PRO A 38 3.78 -7.23 -7.45
CA PRO A 38 2.92 -8.08 -6.65
C PRO A 38 2.06 -7.30 -5.64
N GLY A 39 2.35 -6.00 -5.41
CA GLY A 39 1.64 -5.14 -4.48
C GLY A 39 0.17 -4.97 -4.83
N ARG A 40 -0.64 -4.44 -3.91
CA ARG A 40 -2.09 -4.25 -4.10
C ARG A 40 -2.42 -3.10 -5.04
N LEU A 41 -1.67 -2.00 -4.99
CA LEU A 41 -1.79 -0.85 -5.89
C LEU A 41 -3.22 -0.28 -6.02
N LEU A 42 -4.05 -0.36 -4.97
CA LEU A 42 -5.48 -0.08 -5.07
C LEU A 42 -5.75 1.39 -5.39
N GLU A 43 -4.95 2.27 -4.79
CA GLU A 43 -4.97 3.73 -4.96
C GLU A 43 -4.37 4.19 -6.30
N LEU A 44 -3.60 3.32 -6.96
CA LEU A 44 -2.91 3.61 -8.22
C LEU A 44 -3.68 3.08 -9.42
N LEU A 45 -4.26 1.89 -9.32
CA LEU A 45 -4.98 1.21 -10.40
C LEU A 45 -6.49 1.45 -10.30
N LEU A 46 -6.88 2.71 -10.41
CA LEU A 46 -8.29 3.11 -10.52
C LEU A 46 -8.76 3.08 -11.98
N PRO A 47 -10.03 2.72 -12.25
CA PRO A 47 -10.58 2.72 -13.61
C PRO A 47 -10.30 4.03 -14.35
N GLU A 48 -10.00 3.93 -15.64
CA GLU A 48 -9.69 5.03 -16.57
C GLU A 48 -8.37 5.78 -16.30
N ARG A 49 -7.58 5.41 -15.28
CA ARG A 49 -6.24 5.97 -15.09
C ARG A 49 -5.33 5.64 -16.27
N THR A 50 -4.50 6.63 -16.63
CA THR A 50 -3.47 6.47 -17.66
C THR A 50 -2.45 5.43 -17.17
N ILE A 51 -2.23 4.39 -17.96
CA ILE A 51 -1.21 3.37 -17.71
C ILE A 51 -0.27 3.28 -18.90
N TYR A 52 1.02 3.09 -18.62
CA TYR A 52 2.09 3.07 -19.59
C TYR A 52 2.48 1.63 -19.87
N LEU A 53 2.36 1.23 -21.14
CA LEU A 53 2.62 -0.14 -21.59
C LEU A 53 3.87 -0.18 -22.45
N LEU A 54 4.82 -1.03 -22.07
CA LEU A 54 5.95 -1.42 -22.90
C LEU A 54 5.50 -2.57 -23.81
N LYS A 55 5.74 -2.45 -25.11
CA LYS A 55 5.49 -3.53 -26.08
C LYS A 55 6.73 -4.41 -26.12
N GLU A 56 6.64 -5.61 -25.58
CA GLU A 56 7.76 -6.55 -25.50
C GLU A 56 8.04 -7.21 -26.87
N VAL A 57 9.28 -7.62 -27.09
CA VAL A 57 9.64 -8.51 -28.20
C VAL A 57 9.02 -9.89 -27.95
N PRO A 58 8.26 -10.46 -28.92
CA PRO A 58 7.68 -11.79 -28.76
C PRO A 58 8.76 -12.87 -28.51
N SER A 59 8.52 -13.75 -27.54
CA SER A 59 9.35 -14.95 -27.30
C SER A 59 8.48 -16.11 -26.82
N GLN A 60 8.95 -17.36 -26.97
CA GLN A 60 8.21 -18.55 -26.53
C GLN A 60 7.92 -18.56 -25.02
N GLU A 61 8.75 -17.90 -24.21
CA GLU A 61 8.60 -17.82 -22.76
C GLU A 61 7.60 -16.73 -22.31
N ARG A 62 7.30 -15.73 -23.16
CA ARG A 62 6.47 -14.59 -22.79
C ARG A 62 5.01 -14.78 -23.20
N LYS A 63 4.15 -14.96 -22.20
CA LYS A 63 2.69 -15.08 -22.39
C LYS A 63 2.01 -13.80 -22.88
N TYR A 64 2.54 -12.62 -22.57
CA TYR A 64 1.90 -11.33 -22.87
C TYR A 64 2.84 -10.44 -23.69
N LEU A 65 2.29 -9.80 -24.74
CA LEU A 65 3.02 -8.88 -25.62
C LEU A 65 3.25 -7.49 -25.01
N TYR A 66 2.61 -7.21 -23.88
CA TYR A 66 2.70 -5.92 -23.20
C TYR A 66 3.02 -6.11 -21.73
N THR A 67 3.83 -5.20 -21.20
CA THR A 67 4.16 -5.07 -19.78
C THR A 67 3.71 -3.70 -19.28
N ALA A 68 2.96 -3.65 -18.19
CA ALA A 68 2.61 -2.41 -17.52
C ALA A 68 3.80 -1.89 -16.71
N VAL A 69 4.40 -0.80 -17.17
CA VAL A 69 5.65 -0.29 -16.59
C VAL A 69 5.45 0.89 -15.66
N ALA A 70 4.40 1.69 -15.86
CA ALA A 70 4.06 2.80 -15.00
C ALA A 70 2.56 3.10 -15.03
N VAL A 71 2.07 3.83 -14.04
CA VAL A 71 0.71 4.37 -13.98
C VAL A 71 0.76 5.83 -13.57
N GLU A 72 -0.14 6.65 -14.08
CA GLU A 72 -0.20 8.07 -13.75
C GLU A 72 -1.02 8.30 -12.48
N ARG A 73 -0.48 9.15 -11.60
CA ARG A 73 -1.21 9.72 -10.47
C ARG A 73 -0.87 11.20 -10.40
N GLU A 74 -1.90 12.05 -10.44
CA GLU A 74 -1.77 13.52 -10.33
C GLU A 74 -0.76 14.10 -11.34
N GLY A 75 -0.78 13.58 -12.58
CA GLY A 75 0.12 14.00 -13.65
C GLY A 75 1.53 13.42 -13.58
N VAL A 76 1.87 12.68 -12.52
CA VAL A 76 3.20 12.08 -12.35
C VAL A 76 3.16 10.58 -12.70
N PRO A 77 4.07 10.09 -13.55
CA PRO A 77 4.26 8.66 -13.76
C PRO A 77 4.86 7.98 -12.51
N ILE A 78 4.18 6.95 -12.03
CA ILE A 78 4.62 6.09 -10.93
C ILE A 78 5.09 4.77 -11.54
N MET A 79 6.37 4.46 -11.38
CA MET A 79 6.94 3.21 -11.89
C MET A 79 6.32 2.01 -11.17
N LEU A 80 5.85 1.04 -11.94
CA LEU A 80 5.28 -0.20 -11.43
C LEU A 80 6.27 -1.37 -11.47
N HIS A 81 7.30 -1.31 -12.31
CA HIS A 81 8.21 -2.44 -12.54
C HIS A 81 9.23 -2.61 -11.41
N THR A 82 8.87 -3.34 -10.35
CA THR A 82 9.67 -3.44 -9.13
C THR A 82 11.05 -4.08 -9.36
N HIS A 83 11.19 -4.99 -10.31
CA HIS A 83 12.50 -5.59 -10.63
C HIS A 83 13.51 -4.58 -11.21
N ARG A 84 13.05 -3.50 -11.84
CA ARG A 84 13.93 -2.44 -12.38
C ARG A 84 14.33 -1.43 -11.30
N THR A 85 13.72 -1.50 -10.12
CA THR A 85 14.11 -0.67 -8.98
C THR A 85 15.55 -0.95 -8.54
N ASN A 86 16.03 -2.20 -8.68
CA ASN A 86 17.43 -2.55 -8.42
C ASN A 86 18.37 -1.84 -9.42
N GLU A 87 18.02 -1.77 -10.71
CA GLU A 87 18.79 -1.03 -11.71
C GLU A 87 18.86 0.47 -11.36
N VAL A 88 17.75 1.04 -10.91
CA VAL A 88 17.68 2.43 -10.44
C VAL A 88 18.56 2.64 -9.22
N ALA A 89 18.45 1.80 -8.20
CA ALA A 89 19.28 1.90 -7.00
C ALA A 89 20.78 1.78 -7.33
N LYS A 90 21.15 0.84 -8.20
CA LYS A 90 22.53 0.69 -8.69
C LYS A 90 23.02 1.95 -9.40
N TYR A 91 22.21 2.53 -10.30
CA TYR A 91 22.56 3.77 -10.98
C TYR A 91 22.77 4.91 -9.98
N LEU A 92 21.88 5.08 -9.00
CA LEU A 92 21.99 6.13 -7.99
C LEU A 92 23.25 5.95 -7.12
N LEU A 93 23.57 4.72 -6.69
CA LEU A 93 24.79 4.40 -5.95
C LEU A 93 26.04 4.73 -6.76
N GLN A 94 26.12 4.27 -8.01
CA GLN A 94 27.29 4.47 -8.88
C GLN A 94 27.56 5.93 -9.22
N ASN A 95 26.54 6.78 -9.17
CA ASN A 95 26.66 8.22 -9.43
C ASN A 95 26.73 9.04 -8.12
N GLY A 96 26.92 8.39 -6.95
CA GLY A 96 27.04 9.07 -5.66
C GLY A 96 25.80 9.88 -5.27
N MET A 97 24.63 9.50 -5.78
CA MET A 97 23.40 10.27 -5.63
C MET A 97 22.62 9.96 -4.36
N ILE A 98 22.91 8.85 -3.68
CA ILE A 98 22.21 8.47 -2.45
C ILE A 98 22.90 9.15 -1.26
N PRO A 99 22.24 10.08 -0.56
CA PRO A 99 22.88 10.78 0.53
C PRO A 99 23.26 9.84 1.68
N GLY A 100 24.46 10.03 2.23
CA GLY A 100 25.09 9.14 3.20
C GLY A 100 25.79 7.91 2.61
N LEU A 101 25.71 7.71 1.29
CA LEU A 101 26.37 6.64 0.52
C LEU A 101 27.02 7.18 -0.76
N GLU A 102 27.40 8.46 -0.77
CA GLU A 102 27.93 9.14 -1.95
C GLU A 102 29.26 8.52 -2.43
N LYS A 103 29.99 7.88 -1.51
CA LYS A 103 31.28 7.21 -1.76
C LYS A 103 31.14 5.68 -1.84
N ALA A 104 29.93 5.15 -1.74
CA ALA A 104 29.69 3.72 -1.75
C ALA A 104 30.03 3.13 -3.10
N LYS A 105 30.78 2.02 -3.11
CA LYS A 105 31.07 1.25 -4.33
C LYS A 105 30.27 -0.03 -4.35
N VAL A 106 29.53 -0.29 -5.43
CA VAL A 106 28.85 -1.57 -5.63
C VAL A 106 29.88 -2.63 -6.01
N LEU A 107 30.20 -3.55 -5.09
CA LEU A 107 31.14 -4.65 -5.33
C LEU A 107 30.47 -5.81 -6.05
N ARG A 108 29.24 -6.16 -5.65
CA ARG A 108 28.48 -7.28 -6.20
C ARG A 108 26.98 -6.99 -6.15
N SER A 109 26.23 -7.58 -7.09
CA SER A 109 24.77 -7.60 -7.10
C SER A 109 24.25 -9.03 -6.87
N GLU A 110 23.03 -9.17 -6.36
CA GLU A 110 22.35 -10.47 -6.11
C GLU A 110 23.18 -11.43 -5.22
N VAL A 111 23.65 -10.90 -4.09
CA VAL A 111 24.53 -11.58 -3.14
C VAL A 111 23.76 -12.66 -2.39
N ARG A 112 24.22 -13.91 -2.45
CA ARG A 112 23.63 -15.03 -1.70
C ARG A 112 24.33 -15.18 -0.35
N ILE A 113 23.55 -15.17 0.73
CA ILE A 113 24.01 -15.45 2.10
C ILE A 113 23.04 -16.47 2.70
N GLY A 114 23.52 -17.70 2.89
CA GLY A 114 22.67 -18.83 3.27
C GLY A 114 21.50 -19.01 2.29
N PRO A 115 20.24 -19.10 2.77
CA PRO A 115 19.05 -19.21 1.91
C PRO A 115 18.55 -17.87 1.36
N HIS A 116 19.16 -16.74 1.78
CA HIS A 116 18.72 -15.40 1.41
C HIS A 116 19.53 -14.84 0.23
N ARG A 117 18.89 -13.96 -0.53
CA ARG A 117 19.52 -13.21 -1.61
C ARG A 117 19.24 -11.73 -1.40
N PHE A 118 20.30 -10.98 -1.18
CA PHE A 118 20.30 -9.52 -1.01
C PHE A 118 20.74 -8.83 -2.29
N ASP A 119 20.30 -7.60 -2.48
CA ASP A 119 20.45 -6.92 -3.77
C ASP A 119 21.88 -6.47 -4.04
N PHE A 120 22.60 -5.97 -3.03
CA PHE A 120 23.97 -5.48 -3.19
C PHE A 120 24.91 -5.82 -2.02
N LEU A 121 26.18 -6.03 -2.36
CA LEU A 121 27.32 -5.89 -1.45
C LEU A 121 28.02 -4.58 -1.85
N LEU A 122 28.11 -3.65 -0.91
CA LEU A 122 28.77 -2.36 -1.09
C LEU A 122 30.08 -2.33 -0.32
N GLN A 123 30.99 -1.46 -0.74
CA GLN A 123 32.11 -0.99 0.07
C GLN A 123 31.92 0.50 0.37
N GLU A 124 31.88 0.85 1.65
CA GLU A 124 31.73 2.23 2.13
C GLU A 124 32.73 2.47 3.25
N LYS A 125 33.58 3.50 3.14
CA LYS A 125 34.65 3.82 4.11
C LYS A 125 35.57 2.63 4.48
N GLY A 126 35.78 1.71 3.53
CA GLY A 126 36.64 0.53 3.72
C GLY A 126 35.93 -0.68 4.33
N GLU A 127 34.64 -0.58 4.67
CA GLU A 127 33.85 -1.67 5.24
C GLU A 127 32.84 -2.22 4.23
N GLU A 128 32.54 -3.50 4.33
CA GLU A 128 31.49 -4.15 3.56
C GLU A 128 30.10 -3.84 4.15
N VAL A 129 29.14 -3.54 3.27
CA VAL A 129 27.75 -3.30 3.63
C VAL A 129 26.83 -4.18 2.79
N ILE A 130 26.03 -5.04 3.43
CA ILE A 130 24.96 -5.80 2.76
C ILE A 130 23.72 -4.93 2.66
N MET A 131 23.20 -4.75 1.46
CA MET A 131 22.04 -3.90 1.20
C MET A 131 20.90 -4.66 0.52
N GLU A 132 19.70 -4.45 1.03
CA GLU A 132 18.43 -4.78 0.37
C GLU A 132 17.76 -3.50 -0.16
N VAL A 133 17.16 -3.58 -1.34
CA VAL A 133 16.38 -2.52 -1.98
C VAL A 133 14.90 -2.87 -1.96
N LYS A 134 14.07 -1.88 -1.60
CA LYS A 134 12.62 -2.00 -1.62
C LYS A 134 12.01 -0.94 -2.53
N SER A 135 11.17 -1.39 -3.46
CA SER A 135 10.34 -0.52 -4.29
C SER A 135 9.11 -0.09 -3.50
N CYS A 136 8.90 1.23 -3.36
CA CYS A 136 7.78 1.79 -2.62
C CYS A 136 6.90 2.65 -3.54
N THR A 137 5.64 2.25 -3.68
CA THR A 137 4.63 2.92 -4.52
C THR A 137 3.37 3.31 -3.76
N LEU A 138 3.29 3.02 -2.46
CA LEU A 138 2.18 3.43 -1.60
C LEU A 138 2.52 4.79 -0.96
N PHE A 139 1.72 5.79 -1.27
CA PHE A 139 1.92 7.16 -0.81
C PHE A 139 0.61 7.94 -0.68
N GLY A 140 0.58 8.89 0.25
CA GLY A 140 -0.42 9.96 0.37
C GLY A 140 0.10 11.25 -0.27
N GLU A 141 -0.15 12.40 0.34
CA GLU A 141 0.37 13.69 -0.15
C GLU A 141 1.88 13.78 0.05
N LYS A 142 2.33 13.62 1.30
CA LYS A 142 3.73 13.81 1.72
C LYS A 142 4.33 12.60 2.44
N VAL A 143 3.52 11.56 2.65
CA VAL A 143 3.93 10.36 3.36
C VAL A 143 3.98 9.20 2.37
N ALA A 144 5.05 8.41 2.43
CA ALA A 144 5.16 7.13 1.74
C ALA A 144 5.23 5.99 2.76
N MET A 145 4.65 4.84 2.40
CA MET A 145 4.64 3.67 3.28
C MET A 145 4.98 2.38 2.55
N PHE A 146 5.61 1.45 3.26
CA PHE A 146 5.90 0.10 2.76
C PHE A 146 5.73 -0.95 3.87
N PRO A 147 5.12 -2.12 3.59
CA PRO A 147 4.65 -2.61 2.30
C PRO A 147 3.16 -2.31 2.03
N ASP A 148 2.73 -2.35 0.78
CA ASP A 148 1.29 -2.22 0.42
C ASP A 148 0.51 -3.55 0.51
N ALA A 149 1.18 -4.62 0.94
CA ALA A 149 0.65 -5.95 1.20
C ALA A 149 1.49 -6.66 2.26
N ILE A 150 0.90 -7.60 3.01
CA ILE A 150 1.65 -8.43 3.98
C ILE A 150 2.86 -9.10 3.29
N THR A 151 4.05 -8.99 3.90
CA THR A 151 5.34 -9.42 3.36
C THR A 151 6.16 -10.23 4.35
N GLU A 152 5.87 -11.53 4.45
CA GLU A 152 6.69 -12.45 5.24
C GLU A 152 8.15 -12.46 4.78
N ARG A 153 8.38 -12.36 3.46
CA ARG A 153 9.74 -12.28 2.89
C ARG A 153 10.47 -11.03 3.38
N GLY A 154 9.82 -9.86 3.36
CA GLY A 154 10.42 -8.63 3.85
C GLY A 154 10.82 -8.74 5.32
N ARG A 155 9.93 -9.29 6.16
CA ARG A 155 10.21 -9.52 7.58
C ARG A 155 11.39 -10.46 7.81
N ARG A 156 11.45 -11.59 7.07
CA ARG A 156 12.59 -12.53 7.14
C ARG A 156 13.91 -11.88 6.71
N HIS A 157 13.88 -11.01 5.71
CA HIS A 157 15.08 -10.28 5.29
C HIS A 157 15.55 -9.29 6.37
N LEU A 158 14.64 -8.56 7.04
CA LEU A 158 15.02 -7.68 8.16
C LEU A 158 15.66 -8.44 9.30
N PHE A 159 15.08 -9.58 9.69
CA PHE A 159 15.65 -10.44 10.71
C PHE A 159 17.07 -10.91 10.35
N GLU A 160 17.28 -11.36 9.12
CA GLU A 160 18.59 -11.82 8.68
C GLU A 160 19.61 -10.67 8.61
N LEU A 161 19.22 -9.48 8.15
CA LEU A 161 20.11 -8.30 8.16
C LEU A 161 20.52 -7.90 9.58
N ALA A 162 19.61 -8.00 10.55
CA ALA A 162 19.92 -7.77 11.95
C ALA A 162 20.90 -8.81 12.51
N ARG A 163 20.71 -10.10 12.16
CA ARG A 163 21.64 -11.18 12.53
C ARG A 163 23.04 -10.97 11.96
N LEU A 164 23.14 -10.53 10.71
CA LEU A 164 24.43 -10.20 10.09
C LEU A 164 25.10 -9.00 10.78
N SER A 165 24.32 -7.99 11.20
CA SER A 165 24.83 -6.87 11.99
C SER A 165 25.42 -7.31 13.33
N GLU A 166 24.82 -8.30 14.00
CA GLU A 166 25.37 -8.85 15.25
C GLU A 166 26.69 -9.59 15.05
N GLN A 167 26.97 -10.03 13.82
CA GLN A 167 28.24 -10.65 13.43
C GLN A 167 29.29 -9.62 12.98
N GLY A 168 29.01 -8.32 13.11
CA GLY A 168 29.91 -7.23 12.73
C GLY A 168 29.83 -6.82 11.26
N ILE A 169 28.88 -7.36 10.49
CA ILE A 169 28.68 -6.98 9.08
C ILE A 169 27.67 -5.84 9.02
N ARG A 170 28.05 -4.69 8.48
CA ARG A 170 27.10 -3.57 8.33
C ARG A 170 25.99 -3.94 7.36
N THR A 171 24.75 -3.59 7.71
CA THR A 171 23.58 -3.87 6.88
C THR A 171 22.72 -2.64 6.67
N ALA A 172 22.08 -2.58 5.51
CA ALA A 172 21.20 -1.47 5.14
C ALA A 172 19.97 -1.94 4.36
N VAL A 173 18.87 -1.18 4.48
CA VAL A 173 17.74 -1.26 3.57
C VAL A 173 17.50 0.10 2.94
N LEU A 174 17.46 0.12 1.60
CA LEU A 174 17.14 1.30 0.81
C LEU A 174 15.71 1.20 0.27
N PHE A 175 14.84 2.10 0.72
CA PHE A 175 13.51 2.30 0.14
C PHE A 175 13.56 3.33 -0.97
N VAL A 176 13.28 2.89 -2.20
CA VAL A 176 13.13 3.75 -3.36
C VAL A 176 11.65 4.09 -3.53
N VAL A 177 11.28 5.31 -3.16
CA VAL A 177 9.92 5.83 -3.20
C VAL A 177 9.68 6.51 -4.54
N HIS A 178 8.77 5.94 -5.34
CA HIS A 178 8.44 6.43 -6.69
C HIS A 178 7.49 7.64 -6.69
N TRP A 179 7.58 8.49 -5.66
CA TRP A 179 6.77 9.69 -5.47
C TRP A 179 7.68 10.87 -5.09
N PRO A 180 7.73 11.94 -5.90
CA PRO A 180 8.68 13.03 -5.68
C PRO A 180 8.30 13.97 -4.54
N TYR A 181 7.03 14.00 -4.14
CA TYR A 181 6.54 14.92 -3.10
C TYR A 181 6.57 14.34 -1.69
N ALA A 182 6.99 13.08 -1.53
CA ALA A 182 7.20 12.49 -0.22
C ALA A 182 8.24 13.31 0.58
N GLU A 183 7.99 13.46 1.88
CA GLU A 183 8.90 14.03 2.87
C GLU A 183 9.24 13.00 3.95
N VAL A 184 8.31 12.07 4.17
CA VAL A 184 8.35 11.10 5.27
C VAL A 184 8.15 9.70 4.71
N PHE A 185 8.93 8.76 5.23
CA PHE A 185 8.76 7.34 5.00
C PHE A 185 8.42 6.62 6.31
N MET A 186 7.45 5.71 6.27
CA MET A 186 7.05 4.88 7.41
C MET A 186 6.85 3.43 6.97
N PRO A 187 7.12 2.42 7.83
CA PRO A 187 6.60 1.09 7.57
C PRO A 187 5.06 1.12 7.61
N ASP A 188 4.37 0.45 6.67
CA ASP A 188 2.90 0.42 6.63
C ASP A 188 2.35 -0.48 7.74
N TYR A 189 2.24 0.07 8.94
CA TYR A 189 1.69 -0.63 10.09
C TYR A 189 0.19 -0.88 9.95
N HIS A 190 -0.52 -0.21 9.04
CA HIS A 190 -1.92 -0.54 8.75
C HIS A 190 -2.01 -1.85 7.96
N THR A 191 -1.15 -2.08 6.98
CA THR A 191 -1.23 -3.29 6.16
C THR A 191 -0.45 -4.47 6.76
N ASP A 192 0.77 -4.26 7.23
CA ASP A 192 1.63 -5.30 7.82
C ASP A 192 2.23 -4.83 9.15
N LEU A 193 1.47 -5.09 10.22
CA LEU A 193 1.88 -4.75 11.59
C LEU A 193 3.15 -5.50 12.01
N GLU A 194 3.30 -6.76 11.60
CA GLU A 194 4.42 -7.60 12.01
C GLU A 194 5.73 -7.21 11.31
N PHE A 195 5.67 -6.80 10.04
CA PHE A 195 6.80 -6.15 9.38
C PHE A 195 7.18 -4.86 10.10
N SER A 196 6.20 -4.04 10.48
CA SER A 196 6.44 -2.74 11.12
C SER A 196 7.03 -2.87 12.54
N LYS A 197 6.60 -3.87 13.31
CA LYS A 197 7.22 -4.21 14.60
C LYS A 197 8.68 -4.65 14.42
N MET A 198 8.94 -5.58 13.49
CA MET A 198 10.30 -6.01 13.17
C MET A 198 11.17 -4.84 12.70
N PHE A 199 10.63 -3.93 11.88
CA PHE A 199 11.31 -2.72 11.44
C PHE A 199 11.76 -1.85 12.62
N LEU A 200 10.90 -1.67 13.64
CA LEU A 200 11.26 -0.93 14.85
C LEU A 200 12.26 -1.69 15.72
N GLU A 201 12.11 -3.00 15.86
CA GLU A 201 12.97 -3.87 16.67
C GLU A 201 14.43 -3.84 16.19
N VAL A 202 14.65 -3.82 14.86
CA VAL A 202 16.01 -3.89 14.28
C VAL A 202 16.61 -2.53 13.96
N ARG A 203 15.96 -1.41 14.31
CA ARG A 203 16.36 -0.06 13.86
C ARG A 203 17.77 0.37 14.25
N GLU A 204 18.29 -0.12 15.38
CA GLU A 204 19.65 0.17 15.84
C GLU A 204 20.69 -0.78 15.22
N LYS A 205 20.23 -1.85 14.55
CA LYS A 205 21.08 -2.89 13.93
C LYS A 205 21.13 -2.76 12.41
N VAL A 206 20.06 -2.28 11.79
CA VAL A 206 19.93 -2.16 10.33
C VAL A 206 19.77 -0.70 9.94
N GLN A 207 20.64 -0.20 9.07
CA GLN A 207 20.54 1.16 8.59
C GLN A 207 19.35 1.30 7.61
N PHE A 208 18.36 2.12 7.96
CA PHE A 208 17.24 2.41 7.09
C PHE A 208 17.44 3.73 6.32
N LEU A 209 17.39 3.65 5.00
CA LEU A 209 17.47 4.79 4.09
C LEU A 209 16.21 4.84 3.23
N ALA A 210 15.61 6.01 3.08
CA ALA A 210 14.46 6.20 2.20
C ALA A 210 14.69 7.42 1.32
N ILE A 211 14.49 7.25 0.01
CA ILE A 211 14.66 8.32 -0.98
C ILE A 211 13.44 8.43 -1.89
N GLY A 212 12.95 9.64 -2.09
CA GLY A 212 11.99 10.01 -3.12
C GLY A 212 12.68 10.24 -4.46
N ILE A 213 12.11 9.69 -5.52
CA ILE A 213 12.58 9.87 -6.91
C ILE A 213 11.47 10.37 -7.84
N HIS A 214 11.87 11.03 -8.92
CA HIS A 214 10.95 11.60 -9.90
C HIS A 214 11.15 11.00 -11.29
N TRP A 215 10.07 10.44 -11.86
CA TRP A 215 9.98 10.03 -13.25
C TRP A 215 9.38 11.13 -14.12
N THR A 216 10.06 11.45 -15.22
CA THR A 216 9.49 12.31 -16.27
C THR A 216 8.40 11.57 -17.04
N GLU A 217 7.58 12.29 -17.82
CA GLU A 217 6.60 11.69 -18.73
C GLU A 217 7.20 10.70 -19.74
N ALA A 218 8.47 10.91 -20.10
CA ALA A 218 9.25 10.00 -20.95
C ALA A 218 9.77 8.76 -20.19
N LEU A 219 9.31 8.52 -18.96
CA LEU A 219 9.77 7.46 -18.05
C LEU A 219 11.29 7.45 -17.86
N SER A 220 11.89 8.65 -17.86
CA SER A 220 13.30 8.85 -17.52
C SER A 220 13.42 9.40 -16.10
N LEU A 221 14.35 8.84 -15.34
CA LEU A 221 14.67 9.26 -13.98
C LEU A 221 15.37 10.62 -13.99
N ARG A 222 14.81 11.60 -13.27
CA ARG A 222 15.48 12.88 -13.00
C ARG A 222 16.68 12.68 -12.08
N GLN A 223 17.71 13.50 -12.25
CA GLN A 223 18.95 13.41 -11.48
C GLN A 223 18.84 14.09 -10.10
N GLU A 224 17.68 13.97 -9.46
CA GLU A 224 17.40 14.55 -8.15
C GLU A 224 16.77 13.48 -7.28
N VAL A 225 17.29 13.33 -6.06
CA VAL A 225 16.71 12.48 -5.04
C VAL A 225 16.43 13.30 -3.80
N LYS A 226 15.38 12.93 -3.07
CA LYS A 226 15.01 13.57 -1.80
C LYS A 226 15.11 12.57 -0.67
N ILE A 227 15.91 12.85 0.36
CA ILE A 227 15.93 12.02 1.57
C ILE A 227 14.58 12.16 2.27
N LEU A 228 14.02 11.04 2.71
CA LEU A 228 12.80 11.01 3.48
C LEU A 228 13.11 10.72 4.95
N GLN A 229 12.47 11.47 5.84
CA GLN A 229 12.61 11.26 7.27
C GLN A 229 11.81 10.04 7.72
N ILE A 230 12.34 9.32 8.71
CA ILE A 230 11.67 8.19 9.36
C ILE A 230 11.36 8.59 10.81
N PRO A 231 10.09 8.89 11.16
CA PRO A 231 9.74 9.45 12.45
C PRO A 231 9.58 8.35 13.50
N PHE A 232 10.70 7.79 13.98
CA PHE A 232 10.69 6.65 14.91
C PHE A 232 9.86 6.89 16.18
N SER A 233 9.91 8.10 16.78
CA SER A 233 9.13 8.44 17.98
C SER A 233 7.61 8.46 17.74
N TYR A 234 7.18 8.74 16.51
CA TYR A 234 5.77 8.63 16.12
C TYR A 234 5.38 7.15 15.93
N LEU A 235 6.24 6.39 15.24
CA LEU A 235 6.02 4.97 14.98
C LEU A 235 5.92 4.14 16.27
N GLU A 236 6.74 4.41 17.28
CA GLU A 236 6.68 3.75 18.59
C GLU A 236 5.30 3.85 19.25
N LYS A 237 4.52 4.90 18.94
CA LYS A 237 3.17 5.09 19.50
C LYS A 237 2.09 4.42 18.65
N GLU A 238 2.26 4.43 17.33
CA GLU A 238 1.23 4.02 16.37
C GLU A 238 1.31 2.54 15.93
N VAL A 239 2.49 1.91 16.01
CA VAL A 239 2.71 0.52 15.59
C VAL A 239 2.21 -0.45 16.66
N GLU A 240 0.89 -0.47 16.85
CA GLU A 240 0.18 -1.23 17.87
C GLU A 240 -1.09 -1.87 17.31
N ASP A 241 -1.55 -3.00 17.87
CA ASP A 241 -2.75 -3.70 17.37
C ASP A 241 -4.09 -3.07 17.81
N ARG A 242 -4.23 -1.77 17.55
CA ARG A 242 -5.36 -0.94 17.97
C ARG A 242 -5.72 0.11 16.94
N GLY A 243 -6.97 0.55 16.94
CA GLY A 243 -7.46 1.64 16.10
C GLY A 243 -8.84 1.35 15.51
N SER A 244 -9.03 1.80 14.27
CA SER A 244 -10.30 1.65 13.53
C SER A 244 -10.15 0.72 12.33
N TYR A 245 -11.25 0.32 11.71
CA TYR A 245 -11.28 -0.44 10.46
C TYR A 245 -12.50 -0.07 9.63
N LEU A 246 -12.36 -0.23 8.32
CA LEU A 246 -13.46 -0.15 7.37
C LEU A 246 -13.78 -1.56 6.87
N LEU A 247 -14.98 -2.06 7.18
CA LEU A 247 -15.49 -3.31 6.63
C LEU A 247 -16.35 -2.98 5.39
N VAL A 248 -15.94 -3.51 4.24
CA VAL A 248 -16.68 -3.37 2.98
C VAL A 248 -17.44 -4.66 2.71
N LEU A 249 -18.74 -4.55 2.54
CA LEU A 249 -19.66 -5.64 2.20
C LEU A 249 -20.37 -5.34 0.89
N HIS A 250 -20.66 -6.37 0.11
CA HIS A 250 -21.48 -6.26 -1.11
C HIS A 250 -22.81 -6.99 -0.91
N LEU A 251 -23.90 -6.25 -1.08
CA LEU A 251 -25.26 -6.77 -1.05
C LEU A 251 -25.80 -6.84 -2.49
N PRO A 252 -25.86 -8.04 -3.11
CA PRO A 252 -26.19 -8.17 -4.53
C PRO A 252 -27.66 -7.84 -4.86
N GLN A 253 -28.55 -7.89 -3.85
CA GLN A 253 -29.97 -7.62 -3.99
C GLN A 253 -30.49 -6.89 -2.76
N GLY A 254 -31.29 -5.84 -2.96
CA GLY A 254 -31.88 -5.09 -1.86
C GLY A 254 -32.89 -5.93 -1.08
N ARG A 255 -32.92 -5.77 0.25
CA ARG A 255 -33.81 -6.51 1.13
C ARG A 255 -33.98 -5.84 2.48
N ARG A 256 -35.07 -6.15 3.18
CA ARG A 256 -35.19 -5.82 4.61
C ARG A 256 -34.38 -6.82 5.44
N ILE A 257 -33.61 -6.32 6.39
CA ILE A 257 -32.78 -7.12 7.28
C ILE A 257 -33.19 -6.78 8.70
N ARG A 258 -33.48 -7.79 9.53
CA ARG A 258 -33.79 -7.57 10.95
C ARG A 258 -32.50 -7.26 11.71
N VAL A 259 -32.46 -6.12 12.40
CA VAL A 259 -31.27 -5.62 13.10
C VAL A 259 -31.64 -5.21 14.51
N GLY A 260 -31.66 -6.16 15.45
CA GLY A 260 -31.90 -5.88 16.87
C GLY A 260 -33.04 -4.89 17.14
N ALA A 261 -32.74 -3.83 17.90
CA ALA A 261 -33.68 -2.76 18.24
C ALA A 261 -34.00 -1.81 17.06
N LEU A 262 -33.21 -1.81 15.98
CA LEU A 262 -33.46 -1.02 14.76
C LEU A 262 -34.62 -1.58 13.90
N GLY A 263 -35.17 -2.74 14.27
CA GLY A 263 -36.28 -3.34 13.55
C GLY A 263 -35.82 -3.95 12.23
N SER A 264 -36.47 -3.60 11.11
CA SER A 264 -36.20 -4.20 9.79
C SER A 264 -36.01 -3.15 8.68
N PRO A 265 -34.93 -2.34 8.74
CA PRO A 265 -34.66 -1.33 7.73
C PRO A 265 -34.44 -1.94 6.34
N LEU A 266 -34.74 -1.15 5.31
CA LEU A 266 -34.54 -1.55 3.91
C LEU A 266 -33.09 -1.28 3.49
N PHE A 267 -32.38 -2.33 3.09
CA PHE A 267 -31.07 -2.21 2.48
C PHE A 267 -31.21 -2.25 0.95
N ARG A 268 -30.63 -1.26 0.27
CA ARG A 268 -30.57 -1.19 -1.19
C ARG A 268 -29.48 -2.14 -1.70
N LYS A 269 -29.60 -2.60 -2.95
CA LYS A 269 -28.51 -3.27 -3.64
C LYS A 269 -27.30 -2.33 -3.70
N GLY A 270 -26.11 -2.82 -3.40
CA GLY A 270 -24.88 -2.03 -3.49
C GLY A 270 -23.80 -2.50 -2.54
N TYR A 271 -22.84 -1.62 -2.31
CA TYR A 271 -21.74 -1.80 -1.37
C TYR A 271 -22.02 -1.02 -0.10
N TYR A 272 -21.54 -1.55 1.02
CA TYR A 272 -21.69 -0.96 2.34
C TYR A 272 -20.35 -0.87 3.03
N ILE A 273 -20.01 0.31 3.56
CA ILE A 273 -18.86 0.53 4.42
C ILE A 273 -19.37 0.68 5.84
N TYR A 274 -18.96 -0.25 6.69
CA TYR A 274 -19.12 -0.15 8.13
C TYR A 274 -17.83 0.35 8.76
N VAL A 275 -17.92 1.39 9.58
CA VAL A 275 -16.82 1.92 10.36
C VAL A 275 -16.89 1.30 11.75
N GLY A 276 -15.81 0.65 12.18
CA GLY A 276 -15.71 0.05 13.50
C GLY A 276 -14.36 0.34 14.15
N SER A 277 -14.26 0.13 15.46
CA SER A 277 -13.00 0.25 16.19
C SER A 277 -12.72 -0.90 17.17
N SER A 278 -11.46 -0.98 17.61
CA SER A 278 -11.00 -1.77 18.75
C SER A 278 -9.66 -1.23 19.21
N MET A 279 -9.56 -0.90 20.50
CA MET A 279 -8.33 -0.31 21.07
C MET A 279 -7.37 -1.33 21.72
N ASP A 280 -7.76 -2.60 21.78
CA ASP A 280 -6.97 -3.65 22.43
C ASP A 280 -6.60 -4.80 21.46
N HIS A 281 -7.51 -5.18 20.56
CA HIS A 281 -7.37 -6.37 19.70
C HIS A 281 -7.96 -6.15 18.30
N LEU A 282 -7.44 -5.15 17.57
CA LEU A 282 -7.96 -4.79 16.26
C LEU A 282 -7.91 -5.96 15.27
N SER A 283 -6.79 -6.70 15.23
CA SER A 283 -6.65 -7.83 14.29
C SER A 283 -7.67 -8.93 14.55
N GLN A 284 -7.92 -9.28 15.82
CA GLN A 284 -8.93 -10.27 16.19
C GLN A 284 -10.35 -9.79 15.84
N ARG A 285 -10.65 -8.51 16.09
CA ARG A 285 -11.95 -7.90 15.76
C ARG A 285 -12.22 -7.97 14.25
N MET A 286 -11.19 -7.71 13.43
CA MET A 286 -11.28 -7.81 11.98
C MET A 286 -11.49 -9.26 11.50
N GLU A 287 -10.75 -10.21 12.07
CA GLU A 287 -10.86 -11.63 11.68
C GLU A 287 -12.26 -12.19 11.95
N ARG A 288 -12.88 -11.78 13.07
CA ARG A 288 -14.29 -12.12 13.39
C ARG A 288 -15.28 -11.75 12.28
N HIS A 289 -15.01 -10.73 11.46
CA HIS A 289 -15.90 -10.33 10.36
C HIS A 289 -15.76 -11.20 9.12
N ARG A 290 -14.65 -11.93 8.98
CA ARG A 290 -14.47 -12.89 7.89
C ARG A 290 -15.34 -14.13 8.10
N HIS A 291 -15.49 -14.58 9.35
CA HIS A 291 -16.28 -15.76 9.71
C HIS A 291 -17.79 -15.52 9.65
N LEU A 292 -18.49 -16.42 8.95
CA LEU A 292 -19.96 -16.41 8.84
C LEU A 292 -20.65 -17.06 10.05
N ARG A 293 -20.13 -18.19 10.54
CA ARG A 293 -20.71 -18.92 11.67
C ARG A 293 -20.19 -18.33 12.98
N LYS A 294 -21.01 -17.51 13.63
CA LYS A 294 -20.70 -16.90 14.93
C LYS A 294 -21.99 -16.54 15.65
N ARG A 295 -21.91 -16.42 16.98
CA ARG A 295 -22.99 -15.77 17.75
C ARG A 295 -23.06 -14.29 17.35
N HIS A 296 -24.22 -13.82 16.95
CA HIS A 296 -24.43 -12.41 16.59
C HIS A 296 -24.36 -11.57 17.86
N ARG A 297 -23.52 -10.53 17.84
CA ARG A 297 -23.32 -9.61 18.97
C ARG A 297 -23.51 -8.14 18.59
N TRP A 298 -23.35 -7.81 17.31
CA TRP A 298 -23.43 -6.43 16.82
C TRP A 298 -24.34 -6.32 15.61
N HIS A 299 -24.90 -5.13 15.36
CA HIS A 299 -25.76 -4.86 14.20
C HIS A 299 -25.12 -5.32 12.87
N ILE A 300 -23.80 -5.13 12.73
CA ILE A 300 -23.06 -5.54 11.55
C ILE A 300 -23.05 -7.07 11.32
N ASP A 301 -23.22 -7.89 12.36
CA ASP A 301 -23.30 -9.35 12.22
C ASP A 301 -24.54 -9.76 11.40
N GLU A 302 -25.66 -9.06 11.57
CA GLU A 302 -26.91 -9.30 10.81
C GLU A 302 -26.75 -8.99 9.32
N LEU A 303 -26.15 -7.85 8.98
CA LEU A 303 -25.85 -7.51 7.60
C LEU A 303 -24.81 -8.48 7.01
N ARG A 304 -23.78 -8.83 7.79
CA ARG A 304 -22.71 -9.75 7.36
C ARG A 304 -23.24 -11.15 7.04
N ALA A 305 -24.31 -11.61 7.69
CA ALA A 305 -24.93 -12.91 7.44
C ALA A 305 -25.55 -13.03 6.04
N VAL A 306 -25.99 -11.90 5.44
CA VAL A 306 -26.66 -11.89 4.13
C VAL A 306 -25.86 -11.18 3.03
N ALA A 307 -24.89 -10.35 3.39
CA ALA A 307 -24.01 -9.66 2.45
C ALA A 307 -22.71 -10.45 2.22
N GLN A 308 -22.15 -10.33 1.03
CA GLN A 308 -20.87 -10.91 0.67
C GLN A 308 -19.73 -10.09 1.28
N PHE A 309 -18.75 -10.76 1.89
CA PHE A 309 -17.52 -10.09 2.31
C PHE A 309 -16.75 -9.61 1.09
N HIS A 310 -16.43 -8.32 1.06
CA HIS A 310 -15.61 -7.75 -0.02
C HIS A 310 -14.18 -7.48 0.48
N SER A 311 -14.02 -6.64 1.50
CA SER A 311 -12.70 -6.33 2.07
C SER A 311 -12.79 -5.82 3.50
N ILE A 312 -11.66 -5.82 4.21
CA ILE A 312 -11.51 -5.11 5.48
C ILE A 312 -10.20 -4.34 5.46
N LEU A 313 -10.26 -3.05 5.83
CA LEU A 313 -9.16 -2.11 5.74
C LEU A 313 -8.86 -1.55 7.13
N PRO A 314 -7.78 -2.01 7.80
CA PRO A 314 -7.36 -1.45 9.09
C PRO A 314 -6.90 0.01 8.96
N ILE A 315 -7.16 0.78 9.99
CA ILE A 315 -6.65 2.14 10.23
C ILE A 315 -6.15 2.13 11.69
N ARG A 316 -4.98 1.52 11.90
CA ARG A 316 -4.29 1.52 13.19
C ARG A 316 -3.92 2.93 13.64
N SER A 317 -4.14 3.22 14.91
CA SER A 317 -3.70 4.45 15.54
C SER A 317 -3.76 4.33 17.05
N SER A 318 -2.92 5.09 17.76
CA SER A 318 -3.06 5.28 19.21
C SER A 318 -4.33 6.06 19.60
N GLU A 319 -4.94 6.78 18.65
CA GLU A 319 -6.13 7.59 18.86
C GLU A 319 -7.44 6.89 18.45
N ARG A 320 -8.54 7.28 19.12
CA ARG A 320 -9.89 6.85 18.76
C ARG A 320 -10.42 7.70 17.60
N LEU A 321 -10.34 7.17 16.38
CA LEU A 321 -10.70 7.89 15.15
C LEU A 321 -12.06 7.50 14.55
N GLU A 322 -12.77 6.55 15.16
CA GLU A 322 -13.99 5.93 14.61
C GLU A 322 -15.02 6.97 14.16
N CYS A 323 -15.39 7.91 15.03
CA CYS A 323 -16.39 8.93 14.73
C CYS A 323 -15.91 9.90 13.62
N HIS A 324 -14.63 10.25 13.61
CA HIS A 324 -14.05 11.12 12.55
C HIS A 324 -14.06 10.42 11.20
N ILE A 325 -13.74 9.12 11.18
CA ILE A 325 -13.78 8.30 9.98
C ILE A 325 -15.23 8.13 9.52
N ALA A 326 -16.18 7.86 10.43
CA ALA A 326 -17.60 7.74 10.10
C ALA A 326 -18.13 9.02 9.44
N LYS A 327 -17.81 10.20 9.99
CA LYS A 327 -18.16 11.48 9.38
C LYS A 327 -17.60 11.62 7.95
N ALA A 328 -16.31 11.38 7.76
CA ALA A 328 -15.65 11.52 6.47
C ALA A 328 -16.14 10.51 5.41
N ILE A 329 -16.47 9.28 5.83
CA ILE A 329 -17.09 8.28 4.95
C ILE A 329 -18.53 8.70 4.60
N GLY A 330 -19.26 9.27 5.55
CA GLY A 330 -20.60 9.83 5.34
C GLY A 330 -20.63 10.89 4.24
N GLU A 331 -19.65 11.80 4.23
CA GLU A 331 -19.52 12.88 3.23
C GLU A 331 -19.34 12.38 1.79
N ILE A 332 -18.79 11.17 1.60
CA ILE A 332 -18.57 10.58 0.27
C ILE A 332 -19.58 9.48 -0.09
N SER A 333 -20.48 9.14 0.84
CA SER A 333 -21.49 8.09 0.68
C SER A 333 -22.73 8.57 -0.09
N GLU A 334 -23.49 7.64 -0.67
CA GLU A 334 -24.71 7.98 -1.42
C GLU A 334 -25.98 7.82 -0.57
N TRP A 335 -25.93 6.99 0.46
CA TRP A 335 -26.98 6.86 1.47
C TRP A 335 -26.38 6.30 2.77
N ASN A 336 -27.17 6.29 3.84
CA ASN A 336 -26.78 5.74 5.13
C ASN A 336 -27.95 4.97 5.76
N ILE A 337 -27.69 4.22 6.84
CA ILE A 337 -28.72 3.52 7.63
C ILE A 337 -28.72 4.11 9.04
N GLU A 338 -29.69 4.96 9.35
CA GLU A 338 -29.80 5.66 10.64
C GLU A 338 -29.76 4.71 11.85
N GLY A 339 -29.06 5.13 12.90
CA GLY A 339 -28.85 4.40 14.15
C GLY A 339 -27.96 3.15 14.04
N PHE A 340 -27.46 2.81 12.85
CA PHE A 340 -26.69 1.58 12.65
C PHE A 340 -25.28 1.68 13.22
N GLY A 341 -25.08 1.03 14.37
CA GLY A 341 -23.75 0.77 14.93
C GLY A 341 -23.12 1.98 15.63
N SER A 342 -23.95 2.93 16.04
CA SER A 342 -23.58 4.15 16.80
C SER A 342 -24.25 4.18 18.17
N THR A 343 -24.44 3.02 18.82
CA THR A 343 -25.15 2.93 20.12
C THR A 343 -24.38 3.56 21.28
N ASP A 344 -23.08 3.75 21.14
CA ASP A 344 -22.14 4.26 22.13
C ASP A 344 -21.61 5.66 21.80
N CYS A 345 -22.18 6.33 20.79
CA CYS A 345 -21.78 7.68 20.38
C CYS A 345 -22.97 8.50 19.84
N SER A 346 -22.75 9.79 19.58
CA SER A 346 -23.76 10.69 19.01
C SER A 346 -23.81 10.67 17.48
N CYS A 347 -23.07 9.77 16.82
CA CYS A 347 -23.10 9.69 15.36
C CYS A 347 -24.48 9.21 14.87
N PRO A 348 -24.99 9.79 13.76
CA PRO A 348 -26.26 9.34 13.21
C PRO A 348 -26.20 7.88 12.74
N THR A 349 -25.03 7.41 12.33
CA THR A 349 -24.77 6.03 11.88
C THR A 349 -23.29 5.80 11.63
N HIS A 350 -22.85 4.54 11.69
CA HIS A 350 -21.53 4.08 11.25
C HIS A 350 -21.61 3.20 9.99
N LEU A 351 -22.75 3.16 9.30
CA LEU A 351 -22.96 2.36 8.09
C LEU A 351 -23.40 3.19 6.89
N PHE A 352 -22.60 3.12 5.83
CA PHE A 352 -22.70 3.99 4.66
C PHE A 352 -22.78 3.17 3.38
N GLY A 353 -23.65 3.57 2.45
CA GLY A 353 -23.96 2.86 1.22
C GLY A 353 -23.42 3.52 -0.05
N PHE A 354 -23.06 2.68 -1.02
CA PHE A 354 -22.49 3.04 -2.31
C PHE A 354 -23.07 2.16 -3.42
N SER A 355 -23.45 2.75 -4.55
CA SER A 355 -23.94 2.04 -5.74
C SER A 355 -22.83 1.29 -6.48
N LYS A 356 -21.60 1.79 -6.38
CA LYS A 356 -20.40 1.23 -6.98
C LYS A 356 -19.43 0.75 -5.91
N ASP A 357 -18.50 -0.11 -6.31
CA ASP A 357 -17.42 -0.57 -5.45
C ASP A 357 -16.58 0.62 -4.95
N PRO A 358 -16.55 0.91 -3.63
CA PRO A 358 -15.80 2.04 -3.10
C PRO A 358 -14.29 1.91 -3.35
N LEU A 359 -13.75 0.69 -3.51
CA LEU A 359 -12.33 0.50 -3.83
C LEU A 359 -11.96 0.97 -5.25
N HIS A 360 -12.96 1.28 -6.09
CA HIS A 360 -12.74 1.88 -7.41
C HIS A 360 -12.96 3.40 -7.42
N LEU A 361 -13.28 4.01 -6.28
CA LEU A 361 -13.55 5.44 -6.18
C LEU A 361 -12.32 6.20 -5.69
N GLU A 362 -11.86 7.19 -6.45
CA GLU A 362 -10.73 8.03 -6.05
C GLU A 362 -10.97 8.77 -4.73
N ARG A 363 -12.18 9.31 -4.54
CA ARG A 363 -12.56 9.97 -3.28
C ARG A 363 -12.44 9.07 -2.05
N PHE A 364 -12.72 7.77 -2.20
CA PHE A 364 -12.56 6.81 -1.11
C PHE A 364 -11.09 6.60 -0.76
N HIS A 365 -10.22 6.44 -1.76
CA HIS A 365 -8.78 6.30 -1.54
C HIS A 365 -8.16 7.55 -0.93
N LYS A 366 -8.58 8.75 -1.34
CA LYS A 366 -8.16 10.01 -0.71
C LYS A 366 -8.53 10.03 0.78
N THR A 367 -9.77 9.68 1.13
CA THR A 367 -10.20 9.60 2.54
C THR A 367 -9.40 8.54 3.31
N LEU A 368 -9.20 7.35 2.75
CA LEU A 368 -8.45 6.28 3.39
C LEU A 368 -6.97 6.66 3.63
N GLN A 369 -6.32 7.24 2.62
CA GLN A 369 -4.93 7.70 2.71
C GLN A 369 -4.77 8.83 3.72
N TYR A 370 -5.74 9.74 3.82
CA TYR A 370 -5.71 10.77 4.84
C TYR A 370 -5.63 10.16 6.25
N PHE A 371 -6.50 9.20 6.58
CA PHE A 371 -6.51 8.58 7.91
C PHE A 371 -5.33 7.64 8.17
N ARG A 372 -4.79 6.99 7.12
CA ARG A 372 -3.63 6.11 7.24
C ARG A 372 -2.29 6.85 7.21
N MET A 373 -2.22 8.01 6.57
CA MET A 373 -0.93 8.60 6.18
C MET A 373 -0.90 10.09 6.50
N ASP A 374 -1.74 10.88 5.84
CA ASP A 374 -1.56 12.34 5.80
C ASP A 374 -1.97 13.06 7.09
N ARG A 375 -2.68 12.38 7.99
CA ARG A 375 -2.94 12.88 9.35
C ARG A 375 -1.65 13.13 10.14
N TYR A 376 -0.57 12.40 9.84
CA TYR A 376 0.76 12.68 10.42
C TYR A 376 1.19 14.12 10.12
N TRP A 377 1.05 14.55 8.86
CA TRP A 377 1.49 15.86 8.42
C TRP A 377 0.59 16.99 8.91
N LYS A 378 -0.73 16.78 9.00
CA LYS A 378 -1.66 17.82 9.48
C LYS A 378 -1.65 18.02 11.00
N LYS A 379 -0.82 17.27 11.74
CA LYS A 379 -0.62 17.39 13.18
C LYS A 379 0.70 18.03 13.58
N THR A 380 1.62 18.16 12.64
CA THR A 380 2.96 18.74 12.81
C THR A 380 2.96 20.10 12.14
#